data_AF-A0A840W2B0-F1
#
_entry.id   AF-A0A840W2B0-F1
#
_cell.length_a   1.000
_cell.length_b   1.000
_cell.length_c   1.000
_cell.angle_alpha   90.00
_cell.angle_beta   90.00
_cell.angle_gamma   90.00
#
_symmetry.space_group_name_H-M   'P 1'
#
loop_
_entity.id
_entity.type
_entity.pdbx_description
1 polymer ?
#
loop_
_entity_poly.entity_id
_entity_poly.type
_entity_poly.pdbx_seq_one_letter_code
_entity_poly.pdbx_strand_id
1 'polypeptide(L)'
;MGDAATIEAKDRSTLEAWARAMRAPVVPVAENWWSITYQAEAGLPDGSRVRCRYRYVIPRQAALRRWKRTYVVGLVHTEGSALCHHVRQVIPVGDTEAEERHRAELIASALVTTERHAECGASISNLEVYVVERATLWKPGVARY
;
A
#
# COMPACT_ATOMS: atom_id res chain seq x y z
N MET A 1 -17.60 5.14 15.07
CA MET A 1 -16.50 4.16 15.14
C MET A 1 -15.39 4.80 15.98
N GLY A 2 -15.16 4.32 17.19
CA GLY A 2 -14.06 4.85 18.02
C GLY A 2 -12.72 4.47 17.39
N ASP A 3 -11.78 5.42 17.34
CA ASP A 3 -10.43 5.15 16.87
C ASP A 3 -9.79 4.04 17.70
N ALA A 4 -9.30 3.01 17.02
CA ALA A 4 -8.65 1.91 17.71
C ALA A 4 -7.34 2.40 18.34
N ALA A 5 -7.19 2.19 19.66
CA ALA A 5 -5.94 2.48 20.34
C ALA A 5 -4.80 1.71 19.65
N THR A 6 -3.73 2.41 19.29
CA THR A 6 -2.62 1.83 18.52
C THR A 6 -1.37 1.72 19.38
N ILE A 7 -0.80 0.52 19.42
CA ILE A 7 0.44 0.19 20.10
C ILE A 7 1.52 -0.03 19.04
N GLU A 8 2.64 0.69 19.15
CA GLU A 8 3.80 0.48 18.28
C GLU A 8 4.77 -0.50 18.97
N ALA A 9 4.85 -1.71 18.43
CA ALA A 9 5.78 -2.75 18.84
C ALA A 9 7.19 -2.41 18.33
N LYS A 10 8.16 -2.59 19.23
CA LYS A 10 9.58 -2.27 18.98
C LYS A 10 10.23 -3.21 17.96
N ASP A 11 9.77 -4.45 17.95
CA ASP A 11 10.27 -5.53 17.13
C ASP A 11 9.16 -6.53 16.80
N ARG A 12 9.47 -7.45 15.88
CA ARG A 12 8.54 -8.49 15.43
C ARG A 12 8.11 -9.41 16.56
N SER A 13 9.02 -9.77 17.47
CA SER A 13 8.72 -10.64 18.61
C SER A 13 7.69 -10.04 19.55
N THR A 14 7.77 -8.73 19.78
CA THR A 14 6.81 -7.98 20.62
C THR A 14 5.42 -8.00 19.97
N LEU A 15 5.34 -7.78 18.67
CA LEU A 15 4.07 -7.89 17.92
C LEU A 15 3.50 -9.32 18.00
N GLU A 16 4.31 -10.34 17.75
CA GLU A 16 3.86 -11.73 17.75
C GLU A 16 3.42 -12.21 19.14
N ALA A 17 4.12 -11.79 20.19
CA ALA A 17 3.73 -12.08 21.57
C ALA A 17 2.38 -11.43 21.91
N TRP A 18 2.20 -10.16 21.56
CA TRP A 18 0.93 -9.46 21.74
C TRP A 18 -0.20 -10.13 20.94
N ALA A 19 0.04 -10.45 19.67
CA ALA A 19 -0.95 -11.07 18.79
C ALA A 19 -1.39 -12.45 19.30
N ARG A 20 -0.44 -13.26 19.82
CA ARG A 20 -0.75 -14.55 20.44
C ARG A 20 -1.60 -14.39 21.69
N ALA A 21 -1.27 -13.44 22.57
CA ALA A 21 -2.04 -13.16 23.78
C ALA A 21 -3.48 -12.74 23.45
N MET A 22 -3.67 -11.95 22.39
CA MET A 22 -4.96 -11.47 21.93
C MET A 22 -5.70 -12.44 20.98
N ARG A 23 -5.08 -13.56 20.60
CA ARG A 23 -5.58 -14.49 19.57
C ARG A 23 -5.91 -13.80 18.24
N ALA A 24 -5.13 -12.79 17.87
CA ALA A 24 -5.31 -11.99 16.66
C ALA A 24 -4.32 -12.41 15.56
N PRO A 25 -4.74 -12.51 14.29
CA PRO A 25 -3.82 -12.77 13.19
C PRO A 25 -2.93 -11.54 12.93
N VAL A 26 -1.67 -11.79 12.58
CA VAL A 26 -0.75 -10.75 12.09
C VAL A 26 -0.82 -10.69 10.58
N VAL A 27 -1.14 -9.53 10.01
CA VAL A 27 -1.22 -9.30 8.57
C VAL A 27 -0.37 -8.09 8.15
N PRO A 28 0.21 -8.08 6.94
CA PRO A 28 0.78 -6.86 6.38
C PRO A 28 -0.36 -5.89 6.02
N VAL A 29 -0.25 -4.63 6.46
CA VAL A 29 -1.25 -3.57 6.19
C VAL A 29 -0.71 -2.45 5.33
N ALA A 30 0.61 -2.34 5.21
CA ALA A 30 1.25 -1.44 4.27
C ALA A 30 2.59 -2.02 3.85
N GLU A 31 2.88 -1.98 2.55
CA GLU A 31 4.15 -2.41 1.99
C GLU A 31 4.64 -1.37 0.99
N ASN A 32 5.91 -1.02 1.09
CA ASN A 32 6.62 -0.29 0.04
C ASN A 32 7.99 -0.93 -0.19
N TRP A 33 8.80 -0.36 -1.08
CA TRP A 33 10.07 -0.96 -1.45
C TRP A 33 11.08 -1.04 -0.29
N TRP A 34 10.94 -0.23 0.77
CA TRP A 34 11.88 -0.16 1.90
C TRP A 34 11.34 -0.61 3.25
N SER A 35 10.04 -0.84 3.38
CA SER A 35 9.44 -1.26 4.65
C SER A 35 8.15 -2.05 4.47
N ILE A 36 7.85 -2.89 5.46
CA ILE A 36 6.57 -3.59 5.61
C ILE A 36 6.03 -3.26 7.00
N THR A 37 4.78 -2.84 7.07
CA THR A 37 4.07 -2.63 8.33
C THR A 37 3.16 -3.84 8.56
N TYR A 38 3.45 -4.58 9.62
CA TYR A 38 2.62 -5.67 10.11
C TYR A 38 1.67 -5.14 11.19
N GLN A 39 0.45 -5.63 11.21
CA GLN A 39 -0.56 -5.28 12.20
C GLN A 39 -1.28 -6.52 12.68
N ALA A 40 -1.56 -6.57 13.98
CA ALA A 40 -2.60 -7.42 14.55
C ALA A 40 -3.67 -6.54 15.19
N GLU A 41 -4.92 -6.96 15.13
CA GLU A 41 -6.05 -6.20 15.67
C GLU A 41 -6.99 -7.11 16.45
N ALA A 42 -7.42 -6.64 17.62
CA ALA A 42 -8.31 -7.37 18.51
C ALA A 42 -9.42 -6.45 19.04
N GLY A 43 -10.63 -7.02 19.19
CA GLY A 43 -11.71 -6.38 19.94
C GLY A 43 -11.58 -6.65 21.43
N LEU A 44 -11.87 -5.65 22.25
CA LEU A 44 -11.97 -5.78 23.71
C LEU A 44 -13.43 -6.03 24.13
N PRO A 45 -13.67 -6.54 25.36
CA PRO A 45 -15.03 -6.81 25.85
C PRO A 45 -15.93 -5.58 25.94
N ASP A 46 -15.36 -4.39 26.06
CA ASP A 46 -16.07 -3.10 26.07
C ASP A 46 -16.48 -2.62 24.66
N GLY A 47 -16.23 -3.43 23.63
CA GLY A 47 -16.52 -3.12 22.23
C GLY A 47 -15.46 -2.23 21.57
N SER A 48 -14.43 -1.78 22.30
CA SER A 48 -13.31 -1.06 21.70
C SER A 48 -12.39 -1.97 20.89
N ARG A 49 -11.56 -1.38 20.03
CA ARG A 49 -10.58 -2.10 19.21
C ARG A 49 -9.19 -1.62 19.58
N VAL A 50 -8.24 -2.55 19.65
CA VAL A 50 -6.83 -2.26 19.86
C VAL A 50 -6.02 -2.85 18.71
N ARG A 51 -5.08 -2.06 18.20
CA ARG A 51 -4.14 -2.45 17.15
C ARG A 51 -2.73 -2.49 17.71
N CYS A 52 -1.97 -3.49 17.31
CA CYS A 52 -0.54 -3.54 17.55
C CYS A 52 0.18 -3.57 16.20
N ARG A 53 1.15 -2.69 16.00
CA ARG A 53 1.87 -2.50 14.73
C ARG A 53 3.35 -2.70 14.91
N TYR A 54 3.99 -3.27 13.90
CA TYR A 54 5.44 -3.33 13.80
C TYR A 54 5.86 -2.95 12.40
N ARG A 55 6.76 -1.96 12.31
CA ARG A 55 7.37 -1.57 11.05
C ARG A 55 8.71 -2.26 10.86
N TYR A 56 8.75 -3.24 9.96
CA TYR A 56 9.98 -3.84 9.49
C TYR A 56 10.65 -2.94 8.45
N VAL A 57 11.81 -2.39 8.78
CA VAL A 57 12.67 -1.70 7.81
C VAL A 57 13.52 -2.74 7.06
N ILE A 58 13.38 -2.77 5.74
CA ILE A 58 14.08 -3.72 4.88
C ILE A 58 15.56 -3.31 4.80
N PRO A 59 16.51 -4.24 4.98
CA PRO A 59 17.94 -3.95 4.85
C PRO A 59 18.25 -3.27 3.51
N ARG A 60 19.11 -2.25 3.56
CA ARG A 60 19.37 -1.33 2.43
C ARG A 60 19.60 -2.05 1.09
N GLN A 61 20.42 -3.10 1.06
CA GLN A 61 20.68 -3.83 -0.19
C GLN A 61 19.43 -4.49 -0.77
N ALA A 62 18.58 -5.06 0.09
CA ALA A 62 17.30 -5.65 -0.34
C ALA A 62 16.31 -4.56 -0.75
N ALA A 63 16.26 -3.43 -0.04
CA ALA A 63 15.43 -2.29 -0.40
C ALA A 63 15.82 -1.71 -1.78
N LEU A 64 17.11 -1.60 -2.10
CA LEU A 64 17.58 -1.15 -3.42
C LEU A 64 17.18 -2.13 -4.54
N ARG A 65 17.25 -3.44 -4.30
CA ARG A 65 16.78 -4.44 -5.28
C ARG A 65 15.27 -4.33 -5.52
N ARG A 66 14.49 -4.12 -4.45
CA ARG A 66 13.04 -3.89 -4.53
C ARG A 66 12.72 -2.59 -5.27
N TRP A 67 13.44 -1.52 -4.96
CA TRP A 67 13.28 -0.22 -5.63
C TRP A 67 13.48 -0.31 -7.14
N LYS A 68 14.50 -1.03 -7.62
CA LYS A 68 14.74 -1.26 -9.06
C LYS A 68 13.61 -2.01 -9.78
N ARG A 69 12.82 -2.79 -9.03
CA ARG A 69 11.65 -3.55 -9.54
C ARG A 69 10.32 -2.86 -9.27
N THR A 70 10.35 -1.69 -8.62
CA THR A 70 9.13 -0.96 -8.27
C THR A 70 8.73 -0.06 -9.44
N TYR A 71 7.44 -0.06 -9.76
CA TYR A 71 6.82 0.92 -10.66
C TYR A 71 6.02 1.93 -9.84
N VAL A 72 6.09 3.19 -10.27
CA VAL A 72 5.17 4.25 -9.86
C VAL A 72 4.09 4.33 -10.92
N VAL A 73 2.84 4.15 -10.48
CA VAL A 73 1.65 4.22 -11.34
C VAL A 73 0.81 5.39 -10.87
N GLY A 74 0.56 6.34 -11.77
CA GLY A 74 -0.38 7.43 -11.55
C GLY A 74 -1.69 7.16 -12.27
N LEU A 75 -2.77 7.29 -11.51
CA LEU A 75 -4.15 7.06 -11.90
C LEU A 75 -4.95 8.33 -11.66
N VAL A 76 -5.92 8.62 -12.50
CA VAL A 76 -6.83 9.75 -12.36
C VAL A 76 -8.27 9.30 -12.66
N HIS A 77 -9.24 9.88 -11.97
CA HIS A 77 -10.64 9.81 -12.37
C HIS A 77 -11.32 11.15 -12.07
N THR A 78 -12.49 11.34 -12.67
CA THR A 78 -13.33 12.51 -12.36
C THR A 78 -14.16 12.22 -11.11
N GLU A 79 -14.22 13.19 -10.20
CA GLU A 79 -15.08 13.18 -9.01
C GLU A 79 -15.84 14.51 -8.96
N GLY A 80 -17.12 14.50 -9.34
CA GLY A 80 -17.89 15.73 -9.54
C GLY A 80 -17.28 16.60 -10.65
N SER A 81 -16.78 17.79 -10.31
CA SER A 81 -16.12 18.72 -11.23
C SER A 81 -14.60 18.77 -11.08
N ALA A 82 -14.01 17.89 -10.27
CA ALA A 82 -12.58 17.87 -9.98
C ALA A 82 -11.92 16.57 -10.48
N LEU A 83 -10.61 16.62 -10.72
CA LEU A 83 -9.78 15.45 -10.98
C LEU A 83 -9.21 14.93 -9.67
N CYS A 84 -9.47 13.65 -9.38
CA CYS A 84 -8.93 12.95 -8.24
C CYS A 84 -7.72 12.11 -8.69
N HIS A 85 -6.53 12.46 -8.19
CA HIS A 85 -5.28 11.80 -8.55
C HIS A 85 -4.85 10.79 -7.49
N HIS A 86 -4.44 9.61 -7.93
CA HIS A 86 -3.91 8.54 -7.09
C HIS A 86 -2.55 8.11 -7.62
N VAL A 87 -1.58 7.97 -6.72
CA VAL A 87 -0.26 7.41 -7.06
C VAL A 87 -0.06 6.14 -6.23
N ARG A 88 0.43 5.08 -6.87
CA ARG A 88 0.76 3.79 -6.22
C ARG A 88 2.17 3.36 -6.60
N GLN A 89 2.86 2.78 -5.62
CA GLN A 89 4.13 2.11 -5.82
C GLN A 89 3.87 0.61 -5.77
N VAL A 90 4.16 -0.10 -6.86
CA VAL A 90 3.85 -1.53 -7.00
C VAL A 90 5.08 -2.29 -7.46
N ILE A 91 5.24 -3.52 -6.98
CA ILE A 91 6.31 -4.43 -7.41
C ILE A 91 5.63 -5.56 -8.19
N PRO A 92 5.48 -5.44 -9.52
CA PRO A 92 4.89 -6.49 -10.33
C PRO A 92 5.84 -7.68 -10.46
N VAL A 93 5.27 -8.85 -10.73
CA VAL A 93 6.00 -10.02 -11.22
C VAL A 93 5.78 -10.08 -12.73
N GLY A 94 6.80 -10.30 -13.54
CA GLY A 94 6.70 -10.43 -15.01
C GLY A 94 8.03 -10.93 -15.57
N ASP A 95 8.00 -11.51 -16.77
CA ASP A 95 9.20 -12.03 -17.42
C ASP A 95 9.80 -10.98 -18.37
N THR A 96 8.99 -10.03 -18.84
CA THR A 96 9.42 -8.89 -19.65
C THR A 96 9.03 -7.55 -19.03
N GLU A 97 9.69 -6.46 -19.44
CA GLU A 97 9.34 -5.10 -19.00
C GLU A 97 7.91 -4.72 -19.40
N ALA A 98 7.45 -5.12 -20.60
CA ALA A 98 6.09 -4.84 -21.05
C ALA A 98 5.05 -5.53 -20.15
N GLU A 99 5.29 -6.78 -19.76
CA GLU A 99 4.43 -7.51 -18.83
C GLU A 99 4.47 -6.91 -17.42
N GLU A 100 5.66 -6.55 -16.92
CA GLU A 100 5.80 -5.88 -15.63
C GLU A 100 5.00 -4.58 -15.61
N ARG A 101 5.12 -3.76 -16.67
CA ARG A 101 4.40 -2.50 -16.83
C ARG A 101 2.89 -2.71 -16.83
N HIS A 102 2.40 -3.62 -17.65
CA HIS A 102 0.97 -3.91 -17.72
C HIS A 102 0.41 -4.46 -16.39
N ARG A 103 1.16 -5.35 -15.73
CA ARG A 103 0.77 -5.86 -14.41
C ARG A 103 0.81 -4.78 -13.33
N ALA A 104 1.74 -3.82 -13.41
CA ALA A 104 1.78 -2.69 -12.51
C ALA A 104 0.50 -1.84 -12.62
N GLU A 105 0.01 -1.59 -13.83
CA GLU A 105 -1.25 -0.88 -14.09
C GLU A 105 -2.44 -1.60 -13.44
N LEU A 106 -2.55 -2.91 -13.67
CA LEU A 106 -3.63 -3.73 -13.12
C LEU A 106 -3.62 -3.75 -11.59
N ILE A 107 -2.45 -3.98 -10.98
CA ILE A 107 -2.30 -4.02 -9.52
C ILE A 107 -2.66 -2.65 -8.93
N ALA A 108 -2.13 -1.56 -9.49
CA ALA A 108 -2.39 -0.22 -8.99
C ALA A 108 -3.88 0.15 -9.09
N SER A 109 -4.53 -0.17 -10.21
CA SER A 109 -5.96 0.09 -10.43
C SER A 109 -6.83 -0.70 -9.45
N ALA A 110 -6.49 -1.98 -9.21
CA ALA A 110 -7.19 -2.82 -8.25
C ALA A 110 -7.02 -2.31 -6.81
N LEU A 111 -5.82 -1.86 -6.44
CA LEU A 111 -5.56 -1.25 -5.13
C LEU A 111 -6.38 0.03 -4.94
N VAL A 112 -6.35 0.96 -5.89
CA VAL A 112 -7.12 2.21 -5.80
C VAL A 112 -8.62 1.92 -5.74
N THR A 113 -9.13 1.01 -6.55
CA THR A 113 -10.54 0.60 -6.51
C THR A 113 -10.89 0.03 -5.13
N THR A 114 -10.08 -0.89 -4.60
CA THR A 114 -10.38 -1.54 -3.31
C THR A 114 -10.32 -0.56 -2.14
N GLU A 115 -9.33 0.34 -2.14
CA GLU A 115 -9.06 1.24 -1.02
C GLU A 115 -9.90 2.52 -1.06
N ARG A 116 -10.23 3.03 -2.25
CA ARG A 116 -10.76 4.40 -2.42
C ARG A 116 -12.18 4.44 -3.00
N HIS A 117 -12.76 3.32 -3.40
CA HIS A 117 -14.12 3.30 -3.93
C HIS A 117 -15.14 3.93 -2.96
N ALA A 118 -15.09 3.58 -1.68
CA ALA A 118 -15.99 4.13 -0.67
C ALA A 118 -15.74 5.62 -0.36
N GLU A 119 -14.56 6.15 -0.70
CA GLU A 119 -14.15 7.51 -0.35
C GLU A 119 -14.34 8.50 -1.50
N CYS A 120 -13.95 8.12 -2.73
CA CYS A 120 -14.00 8.97 -3.92
C CYS A 120 -14.70 8.34 -5.13
N GLY A 121 -15.29 7.15 -4.97
CA GLY A 121 -15.98 6.47 -6.07
C GLY A 121 -15.07 5.89 -7.15
N ALA A 122 -13.75 5.81 -6.91
CA ALA A 122 -12.80 5.20 -7.84
C ALA A 122 -13.20 3.75 -8.17
N SER A 123 -13.16 3.39 -9.45
CA SER A 123 -13.47 2.06 -9.96
C SER A 123 -12.60 1.74 -11.17
N ILE A 124 -12.50 0.44 -11.49
CA ILE A 124 -11.80 0.00 -12.71
C ILE A 124 -12.38 0.65 -13.97
N SER A 125 -13.67 0.99 -13.98
CA SER A 125 -14.35 1.59 -15.13
C SER A 125 -14.16 3.09 -15.28
N ASN A 126 -13.68 3.80 -14.26
CA ASN A 126 -13.49 5.26 -14.31
C ASN A 126 -12.05 5.72 -14.07
N LEU A 127 -11.14 4.80 -13.73
CA LEU A 127 -9.73 5.09 -13.54
C LEU A 127 -8.97 5.07 -14.87
N GLU A 128 -8.26 6.15 -15.13
CA GLU A 128 -7.34 6.29 -16.26
C GLU A 128 -5.89 6.30 -15.76
N VAL A 129 -5.05 5.48 -16.36
CA VAL A 129 -3.60 5.48 -16.10
C VAL A 129 -2.95 6.57 -16.94
N TYR A 130 -2.34 7.57 -16.29
CA TYR A 130 -1.61 8.63 -16.99
C TYR A 130 -0.09 8.48 -16.88
N VAL A 131 0.41 7.64 -15.96
CA VAL A 131 1.84 7.34 -15.90
C VAL A 131 2.12 5.96 -15.32
N VAL A 132 3.12 5.29 -15.90
CA VAL A 132 3.71 4.06 -15.37
C VAL A 132 5.20 4.14 -15.62
N GLU A 133 6.01 4.21 -14.57
CA GLU A 133 7.45 4.35 -14.69
C GLU A 133 8.16 3.55 -13.61
N ARG A 134 9.38 3.09 -13.90
CA ARG A 134 10.24 2.55 -12.84
C ARG A 134 10.48 3.63 -11.80
N ALA A 135 10.41 3.26 -10.52
CA ALA A 135 10.63 4.17 -9.39
C ALA A 135 12.04 4.78 -9.38
N THR A 136 12.99 4.19 -10.09
CA THR A 136 14.35 4.74 -10.30
C THR A 136 14.38 5.91 -11.29
N LEU A 137 13.37 6.04 -12.13
CA LEU A 137 13.26 7.07 -13.17
C LEU A 137 12.22 8.14 -12.81
N TRP A 138 11.31 7.83 -11.88
CA TRP A 138 10.27 8.73 -11.42
C TRP A 138 10.84 10.01 -10.79
N LYS A 139 10.37 11.17 -11.26
CA LYS A 139 10.70 12.48 -10.71
C LYS A 139 9.42 13.15 -10.20
N PRO A 140 9.24 13.31 -8.87
CA PRO A 140 8.08 13.99 -8.32
C PRO A 140 7.97 15.42 -8.87
N GLY A 141 6.76 15.84 -9.25
CA GLY A 141 6.48 17.24 -9.61
C GLY A 141 6.82 17.65 -11.05
N VAL A 142 7.33 16.75 -11.88
CA VAL A 142 7.38 16.99 -13.33
C VAL A 142 6.02 16.61 -13.89
N ALA A 143 5.11 17.59 -13.98
CA ALA A 143 3.82 17.38 -14.59
C ALA A 143 4.02 16.93 -16.04
N ARG A 144 3.57 15.71 -16.35
CA ARG A 144 3.50 15.20 -17.71
C ARG A 144 2.02 15.22 -18.06
N TYR A 145 1.59 16.32 -18.66
CA TYR A 145 0.31 16.45 -19.33
C TYR A 145 0.53 16.10 -20.81
#